data_AF-A0AAC9APB0-F1
#
_entry.id   AF-A0AAC9APB0-F1
#
_cell.length_a   1.000
_cell.length_b   1.000
_cell.length_c   1.000
_cell.angle_alpha   90.00
_cell.angle_beta   90.00
_cell.angle_gamma   90.00
#
_symmetry.space_group_name_H-M   'P 1'
#
loop_
_entity.id
_entity.type
_entity.pdbx_description
1 polymer ?
#
loop_
_entity_poly.entity_id
_entity_poly.type
_entity_poly.pdbx_seq_one_letter_code
_entity_poly.pdbx_strand_id
1 'polypeptide(L)' 'MLIPTEMGILILVIVALVLFGGSRIAGVGKGAGRAIREFKEETAGLKEVDKKKAEDAAKAESEDKTETEAKPSE' A
#
# COMPACT_ATOMS: atom_id res chain seq x y z
N MET A 1 -10.26 -17.94 -32.47
CA MET A 1 -11.25 -16.84 -32.62
C MET A 1 -12.38 -17.02 -31.59
N LEU A 2 -12.02 -17.15 -30.31
CA LEU A 2 -12.95 -17.33 -29.19
C LEU A 2 -12.38 -16.60 -27.97
N ILE A 3 -12.16 -15.29 -28.10
CA ILE A 3 -11.97 -14.43 -26.93
C ILE A 3 -13.36 -13.90 -26.61
N PRO A 4 -13.99 -14.32 -25.51
CA PRO A 4 -15.36 -13.95 -25.25
C PRO A 4 -15.37 -12.51 -24.75
N THR A 5 -15.75 -11.61 -25.66
CA THR A 5 -15.98 -10.17 -25.46
C THR A 5 -16.79 -9.93 -24.20
N GLU A 6 -16.24 -9.17 -23.24
CA GLU A 6 -16.81 -8.60 -21.99
C GLU A 6 -17.79 -9.48 -21.16
N MET A 7 -18.85 -9.99 -21.79
CA MET A 7 -19.81 -10.96 -21.26
C MET A 7 -19.21 -12.34 -20.94
N GLY A 8 -18.05 -12.68 -21.53
CA GLY A 8 -17.37 -13.95 -21.26
C GLY A 8 -16.96 -14.13 -19.80
N ILE A 9 -16.42 -13.06 -19.23
CA ILE A 9 -15.98 -13.03 -17.84
C ILE A 9 -17.19 -13.20 -16.92
N LEU A 10 -18.31 -12.55 -17.24
CA LEU A 10 -19.54 -12.65 -16.46
C LEU A 10 -20.07 -14.08 -16.42
N ILE A 11 -20.11 -14.78 -17.56
CA ILE A 11 -20.55 -16.18 -17.64
C ILE A 11 -19.63 -17.07 -16.79
N LEU A 12 -18.31 -16.87 -16.87
CA LEU A 12 -17.34 -17.63 -16.08
C LEU A 12 -17.56 -17.40 -14.58
N VAL A 13 -17.77 -16.15 -14.16
CA VAL A 13 -18.07 -15.81 -12.76
C VAL A 13 -19.38 -16.46 -12.29
N ILE A 14 -20.43 -16.48 -13.13
CA ILE A 14 -21.69 -17.15 -12.80
C ILE A 14 -21.47 -18.66 -12.63
N VAL A 15 -20.77 -19.31 -13.57
CA VAL A 15 -20.46 -20.75 -13.48
C VAL A 15 -19.64 -21.04 -12.21
N ALA A 16 -18.63 -20.23 -11.91
CA ALA A 16 -17.86 -20.36 -10.68
C ALA A 16 -18.74 -20.19 -9.43
N LEU A 17 -19.64 -19.20 -9.41
CA LEU A 17 -20.57 -18.99 -8.29
C LEU A 17 -21.53 -20.17 -8.10
N VAL A 18 -21.96 -20.85 -9.17
CA VAL A 18 -22.81 -22.04 -9.07
C VAL A 18 -22.02 -23.24 -8.52
N LEU A 19 -20.78 -23.46 -8.96
CA LEU A 19 -19.96 -24.58 -8.51
C LEU A 19 -19.48 -24.42 -7.06
N PHE A 20 -19.00 -23.22 -6.71
CA PHE A 20 -18.45 -22.94 -5.38
C PHE A 20 -19.51 -22.47 -4.39
N GLY A 21 -20.60 -21.86 -4.86
CA GLY A 21 -21.62 -21.22 -4.03
C GLY A 21 -21.18 -19.86 -3.48
N GLY A 22 -22.13 -18.92 -3.36
CA GLY A 22 -21.86 -17.58 -2.81
C GLY A 22 -21.31 -17.60 -1.38
N SER A 23 -21.75 -18.55 -0.54
CA SER A 23 -21.33 -18.66 0.85
C SER A 23 -19.84 -19.02 1.01
N ARG A 24 -19.28 -19.85 0.12
CA ARG A 24 -17.86 -20.22 0.17
C ARG A 24 -16.96 -19.04 -0.20
N ILE A 25 -17.29 -18.33 -1.29
CA ILE A 25 -16.55 -17.13 -1.71
C ILE A 25 -16.65 -16.02 -0.65
N ALA A 26 -17.85 -15.81 -0.07
CA ALA A 26 -18.03 -14.85 1.02
C ALA A 26 -17.22 -15.22 2.28
N GLY A 27 -17.13 -16.50 2.62
CA GLY A 27 -16.32 -16.98 3.73
C GLY A 27 -14.83 -16.68 3.55
N VAL A 28 -14.28 -17.04 2.38
CA VAL A 28 -12.87 -16.78 2.05
C VAL A 28 -12.57 -15.29 2.00
N GLY A 29 -13.45 -14.49 1.36
CA GLY A 29 -13.29 -13.04 1.27
C GLY A 29 -13.30 -12.35 2.64
N LYS A 30 -14.15 -12.79 3.57
CA LYS A 30 -14.17 -12.26 4.95
C LYS A 30 -12.86 -12.57 5.69
N GLY A 31 -12.33 -13.78 5.56
CA GLY A 31 -11.07 -14.18 6.20
C GLY A 31 -9.88 -13.41 5.62
N ALA A 32 -9.75 -13.39 4.30
CA ALA A 32 -8.68 -12.66 3.61
C ALA A 32 -8.74 -11.14 3.89
N GLY A 33 -9.94 -10.56 3.91
CA GLY A 33 -10.13 -9.13 4.20
C GLY A 33 -9.72 -8.76 5.63
N ARG A 34 -10.00 -9.62 6.62
CA ARG A 34 -9.51 -9.41 7.99
C ARG A 34 -7.98 -9.48 8.07
N ALA A 35 -7.39 -10.51 7.47
CA ALA A 35 -5.94 -10.67 7.46
C ALA A 35 -5.22 -9.47 6.81
N ILE A 36 -5.74 -8.98 5.67
CA ILE A 36 -5.19 -7.79 4.99
C ILE A 36 -5.32 -6.54 5.88
N ARG A 37 -6.45 -6.39 6.58
CA ARG A 37 -6.69 -5.25 7.47
C ARG A 37 -5.73 -5.26 8.66
N GLU A 38 -5.61 -6.39 9.35
CA GLU A 38 -4.69 -6.57 10.47
C GLU A 38 -3.24 -6.34 10.01
N PHE A 39 -2.85 -6.92 8.88
CA PHE A 39 -1.53 -6.68 8.30
C PHE A 39 -1.27 -5.19 8.03
N LYS A 40 -2.27 -4.48 7.48
CA LYS A 40 -2.15 -3.04 7.22
C LYS A 40 -2.05 -2.21 8.50
N GLU A 41 -2.77 -2.58 9.55
CA GLU A 41 -2.74 -1.89 10.84
C GLU A 41 -1.38 -2.08 11.53
N GLU A 42 -0.86 -3.31 11.57
CA GLU A 42 0.46 -3.63 12.15
C GLU A 42 1.60 -3.00 11.35
N THR A 43 1.54 -3.05 10.02
CA THR A 43 2.59 -2.46 9.16
C THR A 43 2.53 -0.93 9.10
N ALA A 44 1.39 -0.30 9.41
CA ALA A 44 1.28 1.16 9.47
C ALA A 44 2.15 1.74 10.60
N GLY A 45 2.22 1.07 11.76
CA GLY A 45 3.08 1.49 12.87
C GLY A 45 4.57 1.46 12.49
N LEU A 46 5.00 0.46 11.71
CA LEU A 46 6.36 0.38 11.19
C LEU A 46 6.65 1.50 10.18
N LYS A 47 5.68 1.83 9.32
CA LYS A 47 5.83 2.88 8.29
C LYS A 47 5.89 4.28 8.90
N GLU A 48 5.21 4.52 10.01
CA GLU A 48 5.30 5.76 10.78
C GLU A 48 6.70 5.95 11.39
N VAL A 49 7.29 4.88 11.92
CA VAL A 49 8.67 4.91 12.45
C VAL A 49 9.69 5.20 11.34
N ASP A 50 9.51 4.59 10.16
CA ASP A 50 10.39 4.81 9.00
C ASP A 50 10.27 6.24 8.45
N LYS A 51 9.05 6.80 8.38
CA LYS A 51 8.84 8.21 8.01
C LYS A 51 9.45 9.18 9.02
N LYS A 52 9.29 8.92 10.31
CA LYS A 52 9.85 9.78 11.37
C LYS A 52 11.38 9.76 11.35
N LYS A 53 11.98 8.61 11.04
CA LYS A 53 13.43 8.46 10.84
C LYS A 53 13.93 9.17 9.57
N ALA A 54 13.13 9.19 8.51
CA ALA A 54 13.43 9.94 7.29
C ALA A 54 13.32 11.46 7.47
N GLU A 55 12.35 11.96 8.26
CA GLU A 55 12.26 13.38 8.62
C GLU A 55 13.41 13.83 9.55
N ASP A 56 13.83 12.99 10.50
CA ASP A 56 14.96 13.29 11.40
C ASP A 56 16.29 13.34 10.63
N ALA A 57 16.47 12.45 9.64
CA ALA A 57 17.64 12.46 8.74
C ALA A 57 17.64 13.68 7.80
N ALA A 58 16.48 14.12 7.29
CA ALA A 58 16.37 15.31 6.45
C ALA A 58 16.61 16.62 7.23
N LYS A 59 16.34 16.64 8.54
CA LYS A 59 16.59 17.80 9.40
C LYS A 59 18.07 17.92 9.81
N ALA A 60 18.81 16.82 9.85
CA ALA A 60 20.25 16.80 10.16
C ALA A 60 21.14 17.33 9.01
N GLU A 61 20.65 17.36 7.77
CA GLU A 61 21.43 17.82 6.60
C GLU A 61 21.28 19.32 6.31
N SER A 62 20.40 20.03 7.04
CA SER A 62 20.12 21.45 6.81
C SER A 62 20.81 22.43 7.78
N GLU A 63 21.63 21.95 8.72
CA GLU A 63 22.39 22.81 9.66
C GLU A 63 23.88 23.01 9.31
N ASP A 64 24.40 22.41 8.23
CA ASP A 64 25.81 22.57 7.77
C ASP A 64 25.98 23.53 6.58
N LYS A 65 25.22 24.64 6.51
CA LYS A 65 25.43 25.70 5.48
C LYS A 65 25.27 27.13 5.98
N THR A 66 25.57 27.40 7.26
CA THR A 66 25.57 28.78 7.78
C THR A 66 26.83 29.11 8.56
N GLU A 67 28.02 28.84 8.03
CA GLU A 67 29.22 29.56 8.46
C GLU A 67 30.35 29.43 7.42
N THR A 68 30.38 30.31 6.41
CA THR A 68 31.59 30.91 5.81
C THR A 68 31.12 31.81 4.68
N GLU A 69 30.84 33.07 5.00
CA GLU A 69 31.22 34.24 4.19
C GLU A 69 30.96 35.48 5.04
N ALA A 70 31.81 35.65 6.05
CA ALA A 70 32.04 36.95 6.65
C ALA A 70 32.93 37.76 5.70
N LYS A 71 32.43 38.93 5.31
CA LYS A 71 33.16 40.01 4.62
C LYS A 71 34.57 40.21 5.21
N PRO A 72 35.57 40.45 4.35
CA PRO A 72 36.28 41.73 4.39
C PRO A 72 36.41 42.31 2.97
N SER A 73 35.83 43.46 2.66
CA SER A 73 36.52 44.77 2.68
C SER A 73 37.87 44.75 1.94
N GLU A 74 37.87 45.17 0.67
CA GLU A 74 38.60 46.34 0.16
C GLU A 74 38.05 46.78 -1.20
#